data_AF-A0A942N043-F1
#
_entry.id   AF-A0A942N043-F1
#
_cell.length_a   1.000
_cell.length_b   1.000
_cell.length_c   1.000
_cell.angle_alpha   90.00
_cell.angle_beta   90.00
_cell.angle_gamma   90.00
#
_symmetry.space_group_name_H-M   'P 1'
#
loop_
_entity.id
_entity.type
_entity.pdbx_description
1 polymer ?
#
loop_
_entity_poly.entity_id
_entity_poly.type
_entity_poly.pdbx_seq_one_letter_code
_entity_poly.pdbx_strand_id
1 'polypeptide(L)'
;MRQILGLFFLLLIGACGDKTQSTITTKGYTTPKFTDTKMTEASLTVSNSFGFDTTYEISKNHEPFMVTGYFNEDNVLDTAILVRHKSTSKDALFIKQGGTNKTFLLKNGKDVGTDFPDYNWVGQFEVIKKGTKVWNNVIDDEIVCEDQVPDSEKFILNTDGIFVHVDEASGGGIIYFKKGKYAWVQQE
;
A
#
# COMPACT_ATOMS: atom_id res chain seq x y z
N MET A 1 49.73 -33.13 -25.30
CA MET A 1 48.46 -32.38 -25.43
C MET A 1 48.07 -31.88 -24.05
N ARG A 2 47.64 -30.61 -23.98
CA ARG A 2 47.61 -29.76 -22.79
C ARG A 2 46.52 -30.16 -21.79
N GLN A 3 46.84 -30.05 -20.50
CA GLN A 3 45.90 -30.10 -19.39
C GLN A 3 44.88 -28.95 -19.51
N ILE A 4 43.60 -29.26 -19.37
CA ILE A 4 42.55 -28.25 -19.18
C ILE A 4 42.24 -28.21 -17.69
N LEU A 5 42.68 -27.13 -17.08
CA LEU A 5 42.46 -26.74 -15.70
C LEU A 5 40.96 -26.49 -15.51
N GLY A 6 40.32 -27.29 -14.66
CA GLY A 6 38.93 -27.10 -14.28
C GLY A 6 38.79 -25.82 -13.47
N LEU A 7 37.99 -24.87 -13.98
CA LEU A 7 37.54 -23.71 -13.23
C LEU A 7 36.18 -24.09 -12.62
N PHE A 8 36.21 -24.60 -11.40
CA PHE A 8 35.02 -24.77 -10.57
C PHE A 8 34.53 -23.37 -10.18
N PHE A 9 33.47 -22.89 -10.84
CA PHE A 9 32.76 -21.69 -10.44
C PHE A 9 31.96 -22.04 -9.18
N LEU A 10 32.53 -21.75 -8.01
CA LEU A 10 31.86 -21.88 -6.74
C LEU A 10 30.81 -20.76 -6.66
N LEU A 11 29.57 -21.03 -7.09
CA LEU A 11 28.42 -20.23 -6.71
C LEU A 11 28.30 -20.35 -5.18
N LEU A 12 28.76 -19.32 -4.46
CA LEU A 12 28.39 -19.10 -3.08
C LEU A 12 26.93 -18.66 -3.09
N ILE A 13 26.03 -19.65 -3.09
CA ILE A 13 24.63 -19.44 -2.73
C ILE A 13 24.68 -19.09 -1.24
N GLY A 14 24.76 -17.79 -0.94
CA GLY A 14 24.43 -17.29 0.37
C GLY A 14 22.95 -17.55 0.59
N ALA A 15 22.62 -18.76 1.04
CA ALA A 15 21.31 -19.08 1.53
C ALA A 15 21.07 -18.17 2.74
N CYS A 16 20.32 -17.08 2.53
CA CYS A 16 19.65 -16.40 3.63
C CYS A 16 18.75 -17.47 4.26
N GLY A 17 19.20 -18.00 5.40
CA GLY A 17 18.55 -19.14 6.03
C GLY A 17 17.09 -18.82 6.32
N ASP A 18 16.22 -19.82 6.15
CA ASP A 18 14.79 -19.80 6.47
C ASP A 18 14.54 -19.16 7.84
N LYS A 19 14.38 -17.85 7.87
CA LYS A 19 14.01 -17.08 9.06
C LYS A 19 13.09 -15.96 8.66
N THR A 20 11.80 -16.31 8.68
CA THR A 20 10.66 -15.42 8.90
C THR A 20 10.61 -14.21 7.98
N GLN A 21 9.93 -14.40 6.85
CA GLN A 21 9.19 -13.32 6.19
C GLN A 21 8.49 -12.49 7.28
N SER A 22 8.74 -11.18 7.30
CA SER A 22 8.13 -10.26 8.24
C SER A 22 6.62 -10.33 8.07
N THR A 23 5.95 -11.07 8.95
CA THR A 23 4.49 -11.11 8.99
C THR A 23 4.05 -9.77 9.56
N ILE A 24 3.82 -8.79 8.69
CA ILE A 24 3.16 -7.55 9.06
C ILE A 24 1.84 -7.96 9.71
N THR A 25 1.73 -7.76 11.02
CA THR A 25 0.57 -8.22 11.78
C THR A 25 -0.58 -7.26 11.52
N THR A 26 -1.42 -7.59 10.55
CA THR A 26 -2.61 -6.82 10.21
C THR A 26 -3.73 -7.21 11.19
N LYS A 27 -3.95 -6.38 12.22
CA LYS A 27 -5.17 -6.50 13.03
C LYS A 27 -6.31 -5.85 12.27
N GLY A 28 -7.03 -6.68 11.52
CA GLY A 28 -8.10 -6.29 10.61
C GLY A 28 -9.20 -5.48 11.30
N TYR A 29 -9.50 -4.33 10.72
CA TYR A 29 -10.82 -3.72 10.85
C TYR A 29 -11.67 -4.38 9.78
N THR A 30 -12.71 -5.12 10.18
CA THR A 30 -13.58 -5.84 9.26
C THR A 30 -14.45 -4.86 8.48
N THR A 31 -14.16 -4.68 7.19
CA THR A 31 -15.09 -4.07 6.24
C THR A 31 -16.17 -5.08 5.85
N PRO A 32 -17.43 -4.66 5.62
CA PRO A 32 -18.49 -5.58 5.21
C PRO A 32 -18.25 -6.09 3.79
N LYS A 33 -18.37 -7.41 3.57
CA LYS A 33 -18.44 -8.01 2.23
C LYS A 33 -19.80 -7.67 1.59
N PHE A 34 -19.81 -7.08 0.39
CA PHE A 34 -21.03 -6.75 -0.33
C PHE A 34 -21.18 -7.61 -1.59
N THR A 35 -22.32 -8.31 -1.71
CA THR A 35 -22.74 -9.03 -2.93
C THR A 35 -23.20 -8.07 -4.04
N ASP A 36 -23.01 -8.44 -5.31
CA ASP A 36 -23.19 -7.61 -6.53
C ASP A 36 -24.41 -6.66 -6.57
N THR A 37 -25.60 -7.11 -6.16
CA THR A 37 -26.81 -6.25 -6.21
C THR A 37 -26.81 -5.18 -5.12
N LYS A 38 -26.17 -5.43 -3.97
CA LYS A 38 -26.04 -4.48 -2.85
C LYS A 38 -24.83 -3.54 -3.00
N MET A 39 -23.83 -3.95 -3.78
CA MET A 39 -22.68 -3.13 -4.16
C MET A 39 -23.11 -1.85 -4.88
N THR A 40 -24.13 -1.90 -5.73
CA THR A 40 -24.50 -0.75 -6.57
C THR A 40 -25.14 0.39 -5.75
N GLU A 41 -26.04 0.08 -4.82
CA GLU A 41 -26.67 1.09 -3.94
C GLU A 41 -25.72 1.59 -2.84
N ALA A 42 -24.93 0.69 -2.24
CA ALA A 42 -23.89 1.07 -1.28
C ALA A 42 -22.80 1.93 -1.95
N SER A 43 -22.43 1.61 -3.20
CA SER A 43 -21.43 2.36 -3.96
C SER A 43 -21.91 3.76 -4.33
N LEU A 44 -23.16 3.92 -4.76
CA LEU A 44 -23.76 5.23 -5.03
C LEU A 44 -23.87 6.08 -3.76
N THR A 45 -24.29 5.46 -2.64
CA THR A 45 -24.39 6.15 -1.35
C THR A 45 -23.02 6.63 -0.85
N VAL A 46 -22.00 5.77 -0.92
CA VAL A 46 -20.61 6.12 -0.58
C VAL A 46 -20.11 7.23 -1.50
N SER A 47 -20.20 7.05 -2.83
CA SER A 47 -19.66 8.04 -3.79
C SER A 47 -20.24 9.44 -3.59
N ASN A 48 -21.56 9.54 -3.36
CA ASN A 48 -22.24 10.82 -3.12
C ASN A 48 -21.85 11.43 -1.76
N SER A 49 -21.70 10.62 -0.71
CA SER A 49 -21.32 11.10 0.63
C SER A 49 -19.88 11.63 0.72
N PHE A 50 -19.00 11.13 -0.16
CA PHE A 50 -17.60 11.50 -0.21
C PHE A 50 -17.29 12.55 -1.31
N GLY A 51 -18.21 12.78 -2.25
CA GLY A 51 -18.13 13.86 -3.23
C GLY A 51 -17.16 13.61 -4.38
N PHE A 52 -16.95 12.35 -4.78
CA PHE A 52 -16.09 11.99 -5.92
C PHE A 52 -16.88 11.46 -7.14
N ASP A 53 -18.20 11.36 -7.04
CA ASP A 53 -19.11 10.69 -7.97
C ASP A 53 -19.22 11.35 -9.35
N THR A 54 -18.81 12.60 -9.54
CA THR A 54 -18.88 13.25 -10.87
C THR A 54 -17.87 12.67 -11.86
N THR A 55 -16.66 12.37 -11.38
CA THR A 55 -15.51 11.99 -12.22
C THR A 55 -15.05 10.56 -11.95
N TYR A 56 -15.30 10.09 -10.73
CA TYR A 56 -14.89 8.78 -10.25
C TYR A 56 -16.11 7.96 -9.82
N GLU A 57 -15.93 6.66 -9.78
CA GLU A 57 -16.81 5.68 -9.15
C GLU A 57 -15.99 4.80 -8.22
N ILE A 58 -16.62 3.97 -7.40
CA ILE A 58 -15.86 2.97 -6.62
C ILE A 58 -15.22 1.98 -7.58
N SER A 59 -13.95 1.65 -7.34
CA SER A 59 -13.29 0.64 -8.14
C SER A 59 -13.86 -0.73 -7.81
N LYS A 60 -14.40 -1.41 -8.83
CA LYS A 60 -15.00 -2.75 -8.71
C LYS A 60 -13.95 -3.87 -8.78
N ASN A 61 -12.69 -3.51 -9.01
CA ASN A 61 -11.58 -4.47 -9.11
C ASN A 61 -10.99 -4.84 -7.74
N HIS A 62 -11.42 -4.17 -6.66
CA HIS A 62 -10.79 -4.24 -5.35
C HIS A 62 -11.78 -4.69 -4.29
N GLU A 63 -11.40 -5.70 -3.51
CA GLU A 63 -12.14 -6.15 -2.32
C GLU A 63 -11.16 -6.40 -1.15
N PRO A 64 -11.21 -5.62 -0.06
CA PRO A 64 -12.06 -4.44 0.13
C PRO A 64 -11.63 -3.26 -0.76
N PHE A 65 -12.56 -2.39 -1.14
CA PHE A 65 -12.27 -1.12 -1.82
C PHE A 65 -12.15 0.06 -0.85
N MET A 66 -12.46 -0.14 0.44
CA MET A 66 -12.50 0.92 1.45
C MET A 66 -11.90 0.44 2.78
N VAL A 67 -11.09 1.30 3.40
CA VAL A 67 -10.58 1.11 4.76
C VAL A 67 -10.69 2.40 5.56
N THR A 68 -10.77 2.28 6.88
CA THR A 68 -10.80 3.43 7.81
C THR A 68 -9.68 3.30 8.83
N GLY A 69 -9.03 4.41 9.15
CA GLY A 69 -7.92 4.45 10.09
C GLY A 69 -7.54 5.88 10.45
N TYR A 70 -6.58 6.04 11.35
CA TYR A 70 -6.04 7.35 11.71
C TYR A 70 -4.94 7.72 10.70
N PHE A 71 -5.30 8.14 9.49
CA PHE A 71 -4.36 8.36 8.38
C PHE A 71 -3.75 9.76 8.35
N ASN A 72 -3.88 10.52 9.44
CA ASN A 72 -3.22 11.80 9.65
C ASN A 72 -2.93 12.01 11.16
N GLU A 73 -2.47 13.21 11.52
CA GLU A 73 -2.06 13.56 12.89
C GLU A 73 -3.21 14.16 13.75
N ASP A 74 -4.47 14.12 13.29
CA ASP A 74 -5.60 14.75 14.01
C ASP A 74 -6.34 13.83 15.01
N ASN A 75 -6.02 12.54 15.02
CA ASN A 75 -6.65 11.49 15.85
C ASN A 75 -8.17 11.31 15.62
N VAL A 76 -8.69 11.72 14.47
CA VAL A 76 -10.06 11.43 14.01
C VAL A 76 -9.97 10.33 12.94
N LEU A 77 -11.01 9.48 12.83
CA LEU A 77 -11.03 8.44 11.82
C LEU A 77 -11.16 9.04 10.42
N ASP A 78 -10.23 8.67 9.55
CA ASP A 78 -10.19 8.98 8.14
C ASP A 78 -10.73 7.79 7.32
N THR A 79 -11.03 8.03 6.05
CA THR A 79 -11.47 6.99 5.12
C THR A 79 -10.61 7.03 3.85
N ALA A 80 -10.10 5.87 3.45
CA ALA A 80 -9.41 5.68 2.18
C ALA A 80 -10.24 4.74 1.28
N ILE A 81 -10.41 5.10 0.02
CA ILE A 81 -11.29 4.44 -0.95
C ILE A 81 -10.55 4.29 -2.27
N LEU A 82 -10.48 3.07 -2.79
CA LEU A 82 -10.05 2.79 -4.16
C LEU A 82 -11.18 3.15 -5.12
N VAL A 83 -10.92 4.12 -5.97
CA VAL A 83 -11.88 4.70 -6.92
C VAL A 83 -11.37 4.55 -8.34
N ARG A 84 -12.28 4.48 -9.31
CA ARG A 84 -11.98 4.35 -10.73
C ARG A 84 -12.44 5.57 -11.49
N HIS A 85 -11.57 6.15 -12.30
CA HIS A 85 -11.93 7.26 -13.17
C HIS A 85 -12.87 6.77 -14.29
N LYS A 86 -14.04 7.38 -14.42
CA LYS A 86 -15.11 6.90 -15.31
C LYS A 86 -14.71 6.83 -16.79
N SER A 87 -13.97 7.82 -17.30
CA SER A 87 -13.55 7.84 -18.71
C SER A 87 -12.24 7.13 -19.02
N THR A 88 -11.24 7.19 -18.15
CA THR A 88 -9.90 6.64 -18.43
C THR A 88 -9.71 5.22 -17.89
N SER A 89 -10.64 4.73 -17.05
CA SER A 89 -10.52 3.40 -16.46
C SER A 89 -9.24 3.21 -15.62
N LYS A 90 -8.65 4.30 -15.11
CA LYS A 90 -7.52 4.25 -14.17
C LYS A 90 -8.02 4.28 -12.74
N ASP A 91 -7.44 3.45 -11.89
CA ASP A 91 -7.76 3.40 -10.47
C ASP A 91 -6.89 4.38 -9.66
N ALA A 92 -7.45 4.96 -8.61
CA ALA A 92 -6.83 5.97 -7.76
C ALA A 92 -7.21 5.73 -6.29
N LEU A 93 -6.43 6.28 -5.37
CA LEU A 93 -6.73 6.25 -3.93
C LEU A 93 -7.30 7.62 -3.49
N PHE A 94 -8.58 7.64 -3.15
CA PHE A 94 -9.24 8.78 -2.57
C PHE A 94 -9.18 8.70 -1.04
N ILE A 95 -8.77 9.77 -0.36
CA ILE A 95 -8.69 9.83 1.10
C ILE A 95 -9.48 11.04 1.58
N LYS A 96 -10.40 10.85 2.54
CA LYS A 96 -11.11 11.93 3.24
C LYS A 96 -10.70 11.94 4.70
N GLN A 97 -10.15 13.06 5.14
CA GLN A 97 -9.77 13.28 6.53
C GLN A 97 -11.01 13.59 7.36
N GLY A 98 -11.22 12.86 8.46
CA GLY A 98 -12.42 12.98 9.28
C GLY A 98 -12.49 14.29 10.04
N GLY A 99 -11.37 14.75 10.62
CA GLY A 99 -11.34 15.96 11.44
C GLY A 99 -11.51 17.25 10.65
N THR A 100 -11.03 17.28 9.39
CA THR A 100 -11.00 18.50 8.56
C THR A 100 -11.92 18.46 7.35
N ASN A 101 -12.47 17.29 7.00
CA ASN A 101 -13.11 17.01 5.71
C ASN A 101 -12.21 17.25 4.48
N LYS A 102 -10.90 17.45 4.67
CA LYS A 102 -9.95 17.61 3.56
C LYS A 102 -9.84 16.32 2.78
N THR A 103 -9.93 16.43 1.46
CA THR A 103 -9.84 15.29 0.54
C THR A 103 -8.50 15.27 -0.20
N PHE A 104 -7.98 14.08 -0.45
CA PHE A 104 -6.80 13.82 -1.25
C PHE A 104 -7.16 12.79 -2.31
N LEU A 105 -6.62 12.96 -3.51
CA LEU A 105 -6.81 12.03 -4.62
C LEU A 105 -5.44 11.69 -5.18
N LEU A 106 -4.94 10.53 -4.81
CA LEU A 106 -3.65 10.00 -5.23
C LEU A 106 -3.91 9.15 -6.49
N LYS A 107 -3.54 9.67 -7.64
CA LYS A 107 -3.83 9.09 -8.96
C LYS A 107 -2.78 8.06 -9.37
N ASN A 108 -1.55 8.20 -8.90
CA ASN A 108 -0.42 7.34 -9.25
C ASN A 108 0.72 7.49 -8.24
N GLY A 109 1.85 6.81 -8.49
CA GLY A 109 2.99 6.80 -7.59
C GLY A 109 3.60 8.18 -7.35
N LYS A 110 3.52 9.09 -8.32
CA LYS A 110 4.14 10.42 -8.22
C LYS A 110 3.51 11.26 -7.12
N ASP A 111 2.24 11.03 -6.80
CA ASP A 111 1.53 11.72 -5.72
C ASP A 111 2.06 11.34 -4.32
N VAL A 112 2.80 10.23 -4.20
CA VAL A 112 3.40 9.73 -2.94
C VAL A 112 4.92 9.56 -3.02
N GLY A 113 5.55 9.90 -4.14
CA GLY A 113 7.01 9.88 -4.32
C GLY A 113 7.59 8.57 -4.86
N THR A 114 6.83 7.78 -5.63
CA THR A 114 7.27 6.58 -6.35
C THR A 114 6.77 6.60 -7.81
N ASP A 115 6.89 5.51 -8.57
CA ASP A 115 6.61 5.49 -10.04
C ASP A 115 5.74 4.32 -10.54
N PHE A 116 4.61 4.05 -9.88
CA PHE A 116 3.55 3.20 -10.45
C PHE A 116 2.52 4.03 -11.24
N PRO A 117 1.88 3.48 -12.31
CA PRO A 117 1.08 4.27 -13.25
C PRO A 117 -0.33 4.65 -12.75
N ASP A 118 -0.92 3.81 -11.90
CA ASP A 118 -2.22 3.96 -11.23
C ASP A 118 -2.34 2.92 -10.10
N TYR A 119 -3.51 2.76 -9.49
CA TYR A 119 -3.73 1.81 -8.38
C TYR A 119 -4.39 0.49 -8.81
N ASN A 120 -4.47 0.18 -10.11
CA ASN A 120 -5.17 -1.03 -10.59
C ASN A 120 -4.50 -2.34 -10.13
N TRP A 121 -3.21 -2.29 -9.81
CA TRP A 121 -2.39 -3.43 -9.39
C TRP A 121 -2.63 -3.87 -7.94
N VAL A 122 -3.38 -3.10 -7.15
CA VAL A 122 -3.60 -3.39 -5.73
C VAL A 122 -4.47 -4.63 -5.61
N GLY A 123 -3.95 -5.68 -4.97
CA GLY A 123 -4.70 -6.86 -4.57
C GLY A 123 -5.11 -6.80 -3.09
N GLN A 124 -4.16 -6.44 -2.23
CA GLN A 124 -4.37 -6.28 -0.80
C GLN A 124 -4.50 -4.81 -0.44
N PHE A 125 -5.53 -4.48 0.34
CA PHE A 125 -5.81 -3.12 0.79
C PHE A 125 -6.17 -3.10 2.28
N GLU A 126 -5.20 -2.73 3.13
CA GLU A 126 -5.29 -2.92 4.57
C GLU A 126 -4.75 -1.72 5.38
N VAL A 127 -4.94 -1.77 6.69
CA VAL A 127 -4.46 -0.73 7.62
C VAL A 127 -3.27 -1.26 8.43
N ILE A 128 -2.14 -0.55 8.36
CA ILE A 128 -1.00 -0.76 9.25
C ILE A 128 -1.13 0.18 10.43
N LYS A 129 -0.89 -0.32 11.64
CA LYS A 129 -1.06 0.48 12.85
C LYS A 129 0.09 1.42 13.12
N LYS A 130 -0.26 2.59 13.67
CA LYS A 130 0.72 3.48 14.32
C LYS A 130 1.57 2.69 15.32
N GLY A 131 2.83 3.06 15.44
CA GLY A 131 3.79 2.32 16.25
C GLY A 131 4.49 1.18 15.51
N THR A 132 4.04 0.82 14.30
CA THR A 132 4.75 -0.16 13.46
C THR A 132 6.08 0.42 12.98
N LYS A 133 7.14 -0.35 13.16
CA LYS A 133 8.47 -0.07 12.62
C LYS A 133 8.51 -0.45 11.15
N VAL A 134 8.91 0.49 10.30
CA VAL A 134 8.92 0.38 8.85
C VAL A 134 10.25 0.88 8.29
N TRP A 135 10.64 0.36 7.14
CA TRP A 135 11.84 0.73 6.40
C TRP A 135 11.66 0.39 4.93
N ASN A 136 12.45 0.99 4.03
CA ASN A 136 12.45 0.54 2.64
C ASN A 136 13.18 -0.82 2.58
N ASN A 137 12.46 -1.88 2.25
CA ASN A 137 13.03 -3.22 2.16
C ASN A 137 13.47 -3.62 0.73
N VAL A 138 13.56 -2.65 -0.18
CA VAL A 138 14.17 -2.80 -1.50
C VAL A 138 15.31 -1.78 -1.64
N ILE A 139 16.54 -2.27 -1.76
CA ILE A 139 17.76 -1.47 -1.97
C ILE A 139 18.48 -2.03 -3.18
N ASP A 140 18.79 -1.17 -4.15
CA ASP A 140 19.46 -1.55 -5.42
C ASP A 140 18.78 -2.75 -6.12
N ASP A 141 17.44 -2.75 -6.14
CA ASP A 141 16.56 -3.80 -6.69
C ASP A 141 16.65 -5.17 -5.98
N GLU A 142 17.29 -5.24 -4.81
CA GLU A 142 17.34 -6.43 -3.95
C GLU A 142 16.44 -6.29 -2.72
N ILE A 143 15.73 -7.37 -2.38
CA ILE A 143 14.93 -7.46 -1.16
C ILE A 143 15.88 -7.63 0.02
N VAL A 144 15.88 -6.66 0.94
CA VAL A 144 16.74 -6.66 2.13
C VAL A 144 15.95 -6.93 3.39
N CYS A 145 16.51 -7.77 4.24
CA CYS A 145 15.97 -8.10 5.55
C CYS A 145 16.22 -6.98 6.56
N GLU A 146 15.48 -6.98 7.66
CA GLU A 146 15.56 -5.94 8.68
C GLU A 146 16.98 -5.76 9.27
N ASP A 147 17.73 -6.86 9.40
CA ASP A 147 19.10 -6.88 9.93
C ASP A 147 20.14 -6.30 8.96
N GLN A 148 19.81 -6.21 7.68
CA GLN A 148 20.65 -5.60 6.64
C GLN A 148 20.45 -4.09 6.53
N VAL A 149 19.36 -3.56 7.09
CA VAL A 149 19.04 -2.13 7.04
C VAL A 149 19.48 -1.46 8.35
N PRO A 150 20.31 -0.40 8.30
CA PRO A 150 20.70 0.33 9.50
C PRO A 150 19.48 0.90 10.25
N ASP A 151 19.51 0.88 11.59
CA ASP A 151 18.40 1.43 12.39
C ASP A 151 18.12 2.92 12.12
N SER A 152 19.10 3.67 11.61
CA SER A 152 18.94 5.05 11.18
C SER A 152 18.04 5.24 9.96
N GLU A 153 17.83 4.18 9.16
CA GLU A 153 16.97 4.19 7.97
C GLU A 153 15.57 3.63 8.27
N LYS A 154 15.38 3.07 9.47
CA LYS A 154 14.09 2.61 9.98
C LYS A 154 13.37 3.76 10.66
N PHE A 155 12.04 3.77 10.61
CA PHE A 155 11.24 4.73 11.35
C PHE A 155 9.96 4.08 11.89
N ILE A 156 9.36 4.72 12.89
CA ILE A 156 8.07 4.32 13.46
C ILE A 156 6.97 5.14 12.79
N LEU A 157 5.90 4.47 12.37
CA LEU A 157 4.69 5.17 11.90
C LEU A 157 4.05 5.96 13.05
N ASN A 158 3.94 7.27 12.88
CA ASN A 158 3.29 8.15 13.86
C ASN A 158 1.75 8.13 13.76
N THR A 159 1.23 7.66 12.62
CA THR A 159 -0.20 7.53 12.30
C THR A 159 -0.46 6.10 11.80
N ASP A 160 -1.71 5.71 11.61
CA ASP A 160 -1.98 4.50 10.83
C ASP A 160 -1.49 4.73 9.38
N GLY A 161 -1.01 3.67 8.74
CA GLY A 161 -0.62 3.61 7.35
C GLY A 161 -1.63 2.82 6.52
N ILE A 162 -1.64 3.08 5.22
CA ILE A 162 -2.47 2.37 4.24
C ILE A 162 -1.55 1.40 3.51
N PHE A 163 -1.72 0.10 3.73
CA PHE A 163 -0.98 -0.94 3.03
C PHE A 163 -1.65 -1.26 1.71
N VAL A 164 -0.86 -1.24 0.65
CA VAL A 164 -1.26 -1.66 -0.69
C VAL A 164 -0.23 -2.65 -1.21
N HIS A 165 -0.67 -3.84 -1.62
CA HIS A 165 0.22 -4.90 -2.08
C HIS A 165 -0.41 -5.68 -3.23
N VAL A 166 0.40 -6.25 -4.11
CA VAL A 166 -0.07 -7.15 -5.17
C VAL A 166 -0.52 -8.47 -4.54
N ASP A 167 -1.61 -9.05 -5.03
CA ASP A 167 -2.00 -10.38 -4.59
C ASP A 167 -1.04 -11.45 -5.11
N GLU A 168 -0.63 -12.37 -4.23
CA GLU A 168 0.14 -13.58 -4.56
C GLU A 168 1.48 -13.33 -5.29
N ALA A 169 1.95 -12.09 -5.33
CA ALA A 169 3.17 -11.69 -6.00
C ALA A 169 3.89 -10.58 -5.23
N SER A 170 5.10 -10.32 -5.69
CA SER A 170 5.97 -9.29 -5.16
C SER A 170 5.54 -7.90 -5.62
N GLY A 171 5.29 -7.02 -4.65
CA GLY A 171 5.20 -5.60 -4.90
C GLY A 171 4.19 -4.93 -3.99
N GLY A 172 4.64 -3.94 -3.24
CA GLY A 172 3.72 -3.14 -2.45
C GLY A 172 4.41 -2.06 -1.64
N GLY A 173 3.65 -1.50 -0.73
CA GLY A 173 4.15 -0.48 0.16
C GLY A 173 3.12 0.04 1.11
N ILE A 174 3.59 0.93 1.96
CA ILE A 174 2.77 1.63 2.92
C ILE A 174 2.72 3.10 2.52
N ILE A 175 1.52 3.59 2.32
CA ILE A 175 1.23 5.01 2.18
C ILE A 175 0.99 5.56 3.58
N TYR A 176 1.77 6.56 3.98
CA TYR A 176 1.73 7.13 5.33
C TYR A 176 1.78 8.65 5.32
N PHE A 177 1.28 9.26 6.40
CA PHE A 177 1.23 10.72 6.51
C PHE A 177 2.50 11.27 7.15
N LYS A 178 3.10 12.28 6.52
CA LYS A 178 4.32 12.93 7.00
C LYS A 178 4.33 14.39 6.58
N LYS A 179 4.41 15.31 7.55
CA LYS A 179 4.54 16.76 7.31
C LYS A 179 3.43 17.31 6.39
N GLY A 180 2.17 16.93 6.66
CA GLY A 180 1.02 17.47 5.94
C GLY A 180 0.70 16.82 4.58
N LYS A 181 1.44 15.78 4.18
CA LYS A 181 1.26 15.06 2.91
C LYS A 181 1.38 13.54 3.09
N TYR A 182 0.83 12.79 2.14
CA TYR A 182 1.06 11.35 2.04
C TYR A 182 2.40 11.06 1.34
N ALA A 183 3.08 10.02 1.80
CA ALA A 183 4.37 9.56 1.31
C ALA A 183 4.37 8.03 1.21
N TRP A 184 5.31 7.49 0.44
CA TRP A 184 5.49 6.07 0.20
C TRP A 184 6.68 5.50 0.98
N VAL A 185 6.54 4.28 1.47
CA VAL A 185 7.66 3.40 1.80
C VAL A 185 7.41 2.04 1.15
N GLN A 186 8.35 1.58 0.34
CA GLN A 186 8.25 0.29 -0.35
C GLN A 186 8.24 -0.84 0.69
N GLN A 187 7.37 -1.82 0.48
CA GLN A 187 7.30 -3.06 1.25
C GLN A 187 7.12 -4.22 0.27
N GLU A 188 8.07 -5.15 0.33
CA GLU A 188 8.14 -6.40 -0.42
C GLU A 188 8.16 -7.63 0.50
#